data_AF-A0A8N1S5W3-F1
#
_entry.id   AF-A0A8N1S5W3-F1
#
_cell.length_a   1.000
_cell.length_b   1.000
_cell.length_c   1.000
_cell.angle_alpha   90.00
_cell.angle_beta   90.00
_cell.angle_gamma   90.00
#
_symmetry.space_group_name_H-M   'P 1'
#
loop_
_entity.id
_entity.type
_entity.pdbx_description
1 polymer ?
#
loop_
_entity_poly.entity_id
_entity_poly.type
_entity_poly.pdbx_seq_one_letter_code
_entity_poly.pdbx_strand_id
1 'polypeptide(L)'
;MEVQWDQILKLIEDVTRTIEHTWQLQEGYLLRNQFAIAGLTDDGVDKFAFVLYREEDIIYNEKIDPIARKIELSRIIGRKVVGQLFGTAVSPSWWSCMWLNEGIATLFSVYTINQIMPESRMLDLFVVQTQQESLRLDDSQVMNALDSEIDSISEINSLFSFTYYIKGIEY
;
A
#
# COMPACT_ATOMS: atom_id res chain seq x y z
N MET A 1 5.81 24.22 -11.69
CA MET A 1 6.70 23.26 -11.04
C MET A 1 6.66 22.01 -11.91
N GLU A 2 7.79 21.58 -12.46
CA GLU A 2 7.82 20.47 -13.41
C GLU A 2 7.86 19.13 -12.66
N VAL A 3 6.98 18.20 -13.02
CA VAL A 3 6.93 16.85 -12.43
C VAL A 3 8.06 16.01 -13.02
N GLN A 4 8.81 15.29 -12.19
CA GLN A 4 9.92 14.46 -12.64
C GLN A 4 9.47 13.01 -12.91
N TRP A 5 8.72 12.80 -13.99
CA TRP A 5 8.17 11.48 -14.34
C TRP A 5 9.23 10.39 -14.46
N ASP A 6 10.41 10.68 -15.00
CA ASP A 6 11.50 9.70 -15.11
C ASP A 6 11.95 9.14 -13.75
N GLN A 7 11.96 9.99 -12.70
CA GLN A 7 12.31 9.57 -11.34
C GLN A 7 11.22 8.69 -10.73
N ILE A 8 9.96 9.04 -10.97
CA ILE A 8 8.80 8.27 -10.50
C ILE A 8 8.79 6.90 -11.18
N LEU A 9 8.97 6.85 -12.50
CA LEU A 9 9.03 5.60 -13.27
C LEU A 9 10.17 4.70 -12.82
N LYS A 10 11.36 5.27 -12.58
CA LYS A 10 12.49 4.53 -12.04
C LYS A 10 12.19 3.94 -10.66
N LEU A 11 11.59 4.73 -9.77
CA LEU A 11 11.19 4.25 -8.45
C LEU A 11 10.16 3.12 -8.52
N ILE A 12 9.17 3.23 -9.42
CA ILE A 12 8.21 2.15 -9.70
C ILE A 12 8.93 0.88 -10.14
N GLU A 13 9.88 0.99 -11.06
CA GLU A 13 10.67 -0.15 -11.55
C GLU A 13 11.51 -0.79 -10.44
N ASP A 14 12.19 0.02 -9.63
CA ASP A 14 13.02 -0.44 -8.51
C ASP A 14 12.18 -1.16 -7.45
N VAL A 15 11.01 -0.60 -7.09
CA VAL A 15 10.06 -1.23 -6.16
C VAL A 15 9.54 -2.55 -6.72
N THR A 16 9.11 -2.56 -7.98
CA THR A 16 8.54 -3.76 -8.62
C THR A 16 9.57 -4.88 -8.68
N ARG A 17 10.80 -4.59 -9.13
CA ARG A 17 11.88 -5.59 -9.17
C ARG A 17 12.26 -6.12 -7.79
N THR A 18 12.28 -5.24 -6.78
CA THR A 18 12.59 -5.67 -5.41
C THR A 18 11.54 -6.64 -4.88
N ILE A 19 10.26 -6.40 -5.17
CA ILE A 19 9.17 -7.31 -4.81
C ILE A 19 9.31 -8.64 -5.56
N GLU A 20 9.50 -8.60 -6.89
CA GLU A 20 9.70 -9.82 -7.70
C GLU A 20 10.87 -10.66 -7.17
N HIS A 21 12.01 -10.03 -6.86
CA HIS A 21 13.18 -10.69 -6.30
C HIS A 21 12.91 -11.26 -4.90
N THR A 22 12.31 -10.48 -4.00
CA THR A 22 11.99 -10.90 -2.62
C THR A 22 11.10 -12.15 -2.61
N TRP A 23 10.17 -12.23 -3.56
CA TRP A 23 9.18 -13.30 -3.67
C TRP A 23 9.56 -14.41 -4.65
N GLN A 24 10.78 -14.35 -5.22
CA GLN A 24 11.27 -15.31 -6.22
C GLN A 24 10.32 -15.47 -7.42
N LEU A 25 9.64 -14.39 -7.80
CA LEU A 25 8.76 -14.37 -8.96
C LEU A 25 9.59 -14.31 -10.24
N GLN A 26 9.04 -14.86 -11.32
CA GLN A 26 9.64 -14.69 -12.65
C GLN A 26 9.64 -13.19 -13.03
N GLU A 27 10.71 -12.71 -13.64
CA GLU A 27 10.78 -11.33 -14.12
C GLU A 27 9.62 -11.03 -15.11
N GLY A 28 8.89 -9.94 -14.84
CA GLY A 28 7.73 -9.55 -15.64
C GLY A 28 6.43 -10.24 -15.21
N TYR A 29 6.41 -10.93 -14.07
CA TYR A 29 5.19 -11.47 -13.48
C TYR A 29 4.22 -10.35 -13.08
N LEU A 30 4.73 -9.26 -12.51
CA LEU A 30 3.91 -8.10 -12.14
C LEU A 30 3.68 -7.20 -13.36
N LEU A 31 2.41 -6.83 -13.58
CA LEU A 31 2.03 -6.07 -14.77
C LEU A 31 2.61 -4.65 -14.69
N ARG A 32 3.28 -4.25 -15.77
CA ARG A 32 3.86 -2.91 -15.95
C ARG A 32 2.85 -1.85 -16.40
N ASN A 33 1.58 -2.21 -16.60
CA ASN A 33 0.54 -1.29 -17.01
C ASN A 33 0.04 -0.47 -15.79
N GLN A 34 0.71 0.64 -15.52
CA GLN A 34 0.41 1.52 -14.40
C GLN A 34 0.02 2.91 -14.89
N PHE A 35 -1.03 3.50 -14.32
CA PHE A 35 -1.61 4.76 -14.80
C PHE A 35 -1.85 5.74 -13.65
N ALA A 36 -1.53 7.01 -13.90
CA ALA A 36 -1.87 8.13 -13.02
C ALA A 36 -3.15 8.81 -13.54
N ILE A 37 -4.13 9.01 -12.67
CA ILE A 37 -5.43 9.59 -13.04
C ILE A 37 -5.71 10.82 -12.17
N ALA A 38 -5.93 11.96 -12.83
CA ALA A 38 -6.35 13.20 -12.20
C ALA A 38 -7.80 13.08 -11.68
N GLY A 39 -8.06 13.52 -10.45
CA GLY A 39 -9.42 13.54 -9.87
C GLY A 39 -9.99 12.15 -9.55
N LEU A 40 -9.16 11.13 -9.46
CA LEU A 40 -9.56 9.81 -8.97
C LEU A 40 -9.93 9.93 -7.48
N THR A 41 -11.20 9.66 -7.15
CA THR A 41 -11.79 9.84 -5.81
C THR A 41 -11.70 8.62 -4.92
N ASP A 42 -11.50 7.47 -5.54
CA ASP A 42 -11.21 6.22 -4.85
C ASP A 42 -9.70 6.16 -4.62
N ASP A 43 -9.24 5.48 -3.57
CA ASP A 43 -7.81 5.31 -3.28
C ASP A 43 -7.06 4.49 -4.35
N GLY A 44 -7.78 4.09 -5.40
CA GLY A 44 -7.28 3.45 -6.60
C GLY A 44 -7.40 1.95 -6.49
N VAL A 45 -8.63 1.42 -6.46
CA VAL A 45 -8.85 -0.04 -6.46
C VAL A 45 -8.12 -0.68 -7.63
N ASP A 46 -7.21 -1.60 -7.31
CA ASP A 46 -6.48 -2.42 -8.27
C ASP A 46 -7.50 -3.27 -9.04
N LYS A 47 -7.85 -2.83 -10.25
CA LYS A 47 -8.60 -3.66 -11.19
C LYS A 47 -7.59 -4.66 -11.72
N PHE A 48 -7.95 -5.95 -11.68
CA PHE A 48 -7.15 -7.16 -11.97
C PHE A 48 -6.13 -7.16 -13.13
N ALA A 49 -5.99 -6.09 -13.92
CA ALA A 49 -5.03 -5.92 -15.00
C ALA A 49 -4.21 -4.60 -14.97
N PHE A 50 -4.48 -3.66 -14.04
CA PHE A 50 -3.85 -2.33 -14.01
C PHE A 50 -3.59 -1.84 -12.59
N VAL A 51 -2.46 -1.16 -12.39
CA VAL A 51 -2.23 -0.38 -11.17
C VAL A 51 -2.67 1.06 -11.43
N LEU A 52 -3.54 1.58 -10.57
CA LEU A 52 -4.04 2.95 -10.67
C LEU A 52 -3.52 3.80 -9.52
N TYR A 53 -3.00 4.97 -9.86
CA TYR A 53 -2.57 5.98 -8.92
C TYR A 53 -3.43 7.22 -9.08
N ARG A 54 -3.74 7.87 -7.96
CA ARG A 54 -4.17 9.27 -7.99
C ARG A 54 -2.96 10.11 -8.36
N GLU A 55 -3.10 11.01 -9.33
CA GLU A 55 -1.97 11.79 -9.83
C GLU A 55 -1.27 12.58 -8.72
N GLU A 56 -2.06 13.22 -7.85
CA GLU A 56 -1.58 13.97 -6.70
C GLU A 56 -0.81 13.13 -5.67
N ASP A 57 -1.11 11.84 -5.56
CA ASP A 57 -0.44 10.93 -4.64
C ASP A 57 0.95 10.55 -5.13
N ILE A 58 1.21 10.64 -6.45
CA ILE A 58 2.48 10.22 -7.04
C ILE A 58 3.40 11.34 -7.55
N ILE A 59 2.92 12.58 -7.61
CA ILE A 59 3.75 13.73 -8.00
C ILE A 59 4.94 13.87 -7.04
N TYR A 60 6.13 13.94 -7.62
CA TYR A 60 7.40 14.10 -6.93
C TYR A 60 8.43 14.86 -7.78
N ASN A 61 9.24 15.67 -7.12
CA ASN A 61 10.37 16.39 -7.68
C ASN A 61 11.54 16.41 -6.67
N GLU A 62 12.62 15.69 -7.00
CA GLU A 62 13.78 15.49 -6.14
C GLU A 62 14.51 16.78 -5.73
N LYS A 63 14.36 17.87 -6.52
CA LYS A 63 15.07 19.14 -6.25
C LYS A 63 14.41 19.97 -5.16
N ILE A 64 13.14 19.72 -4.86
CA ILE A 64 12.31 20.61 -4.03
C ILE A 64 11.52 19.85 -2.97
N ASP A 65 11.17 18.59 -3.24
CA ASP A 65 10.39 17.80 -2.31
C ASP A 65 11.30 17.18 -1.24
N PRO A 66 10.82 17.11 0.02
CA PRO A 66 11.58 16.49 1.09
C PRO A 66 11.70 14.98 0.89
N ILE A 67 12.72 14.37 1.52
CA ILE A 67 12.88 12.91 1.56
C ILE A 67 11.62 12.20 2.07
N ALA A 68 10.89 12.81 3.00
CA ALA A 68 9.63 12.29 3.50
C ALA A 68 8.60 12.05 2.39
N ARG A 69 8.56 12.92 1.38
CA ARG A 69 7.67 12.77 0.22
C ARG A 69 8.09 11.59 -0.66
N LYS A 70 9.39 11.37 -0.86
CA LYS A 70 9.91 10.20 -1.57
C LYS A 70 9.54 8.90 -0.86
N ILE A 71 9.61 8.89 0.48
CA ILE A 71 9.20 7.74 1.30
C ILE A 71 7.70 7.49 1.16
N GLU A 72 6.86 8.51 1.27
CA GLU A 72 5.42 8.41 1.09
C GLU A 72 5.05 7.85 -0.29
N LEU A 73 5.65 8.41 -1.35
CA LEU A 73 5.51 7.92 -2.72
C LEU A 73 5.86 6.43 -2.82
N SER A 74 6.99 6.04 -2.24
CA SER A 74 7.46 4.65 -2.25
C SER A 74 6.48 3.71 -1.53
N ARG A 75 5.83 4.17 -0.45
CA ARG A 75 4.79 3.43 0.29
C ARG A 75 3.56 3.21 -0.57
N ILE A 76 3.10 4.24 -1.28
CA ILE A 76 1.95 4.15 -2.18
C ILE A 76 2.23 3.16 -3.31
N ILE A 77 3.37 3.31 -3.99
CA ILE A 77 3.80 2.40 -5.05
C ILE A 77 3.92 0.97 -4.52
N GLY A 78 4.64 0.77 -3.41
CA GLY A 78 4.84 -0.55 -2.82
C GLY A 78 3.52 -1.22 -2.45
N ARG A 79 2.58 -0.50 -1.82
CA ARG A 79 1.26 -1.04 -1.48
C ARG A 79 0.49 -1.49 -2.71
N LYS A 80 0.47 -0.69 -3.78
CA LYS A 80 -0.24 -1.04 -5.02
C LYS A 80 0.41 -2.21 -5.77
N VAL A 81 1.74 -2.25 -5.83
CA VAL A 81 2.46 -3.36 -6.49
C VAL A 81 2.29 -4.66 -5.73
N VAL A 82 2.33 -4.64 -4.39
CA VAL A 82 2.00 -5.81 -3.58
C VAL A 82 0.51 -6.14 -3.69
N GLY A 83 -0.36 -5.13 -3.71
CA GLY A 83 -1.79 -5.28 -3.94
C GLY A 83 -2.10 -6.02 -5.24
N GLN A 84 -1.38 -5.72 -6.32
CA GLN A 84 -1.47 -6.47 -7.57
C GLN A 84 -1.07 -7.95 -7.41
N LEU A 85 -0.01 -8.26 -6.66
CA LEU A 85 0.40 -9.63 -6.39
C LEU A 85 -0.71 -10.41 -5.67
N PHE A 86 -1.27 -9.84 -4.60
CA PHE A 86 -2.30 -10.53 -3.81
C PHE A 86 -3.68 -10.49 -4.46
N GLY A 87 -4.05 -9.41 -5.14
CA GLY A 87 -5.30 -9.34 -5.88
C GLY A 87 -5.37 -10.32 -7.05
N THR A 88 -4.23 -10.74 -7.61
CA THR A 88 -4.18 -11.76 -8.67
C THR A 88 -3.97 -13.18 -8.13
N ALA A 89 -3.24 -13.35 -7.02
CA ALA A 89 -2.91 -14.67 -6.46
C ALA A 89 -3.88 -15.17 -5.37
N VAL A 90 -4.44 -14.28 -4.56
CA VAL A 90 -5.27 -14.60 -3.39
C VAL A 90 -6.44 -13.61 -3.27
N SER A 91 -7.57 -13.96 -3.87
CA SER A 91 -8.82 -13.24 -3.63
C SER A 91 -9.39 -13.63 -2.26
N PRO A 92 -9.77 -12.68 -1.41
CA PRO A 92 -10.38 -12.98 -0.12
C PRO A 92 -11.70 -13.73 -0.37
N SER A 93 -11.97 -14.77 0.43
CA SER A 93 -13.20 -15.57 0.29
C SER A 93 -14.46 -14.77 0.61
N TRP A 94 -14.32 -13.70 1.40
CA TRP A 94 -15.40 -12.79 1.78
C TRP A 94 -14.85 -11.40 2.15
N TRP A 95 -15.72 -10.39 2.22
CA TRP A 95 -15.36 -9.01 2.57
C TRP A 95 -14.68 -8.89 3.94
N SER A 96 -15.04 -9.74 4.91
CA SER A 96 -14.38 -9.77 6.23
C SER A 96 -12.88 -10.03 6.11
N CYS A 97 -12.43 -10.77 5.11
CA CYS A 97 -11.01 -11.07 4.89
C CYS A 97 -10.26 -9.97 4.13
N MET A 98 -10.88 -8.83 3.79
CA MET A 98 -10.21 -7.74 3.06
C MET A 98 -9.01 -7.16 3.81
N TRP A 99 -9.03 -7.15 5.15
CA TRP A 99 -7.91 -6.68 5.96
C TRP A 99 -6.63 -7.47 5.66
N LEU A 100 -6.74 -8.76 5.31
CA LEU A 100 -5.60 -9.61 5.04
C LEU A 100 -4.82 -9.07 3.84
N ASN A 101 -5.51 -8.70 2.76
CA ASN A 101 -4.87 -8.17 1.56
C ASN A 101 -4.20 -6.82 1.84
N GLU A 102 -4.91 -5.90 2.50
CA GLU A 102 -4.42 -4.54 2.73
C GLU A 102 -3.35 -4.46 3.84
N GLY A 103 -3.50 -5.26 4.90
CA GLY A 103 -2.53 -5.39 5.98
C GLY A 103 -1.22 -6.00 5.46
N ILE A 104 -1.31 -7.10 4.70
CA ILE A 104 -0.15 -7.72 4.03
C ILE A 104 0.49 -6.73 3.05
N ALA A 105 -0.30 -6.07 2.19
CA ALA A 105 0.23 -5.08 1.25
C ALA A 105 0.97 -3.95 1.97
N THR A 106 0.44 -3.47 3.09
CA THR A 106 1.07 -2.46 3.92
C THR A 106 2.38 -2.96 4.51
N LEU A 107 2.39 -4.13 5.18
CA LEU A 107 3.59 -4.69 5.80
C LEU A 107 4.69 -4.96 4.78
N PHE A 108 4.37 -5.60 3.66
CA PHE A 108 5.36 -5.90 2.62
C PHE A 108 5.83 -4.67 1.88
N SER A 109 5.00 -3.63 1.73
CA SER A 109 5.46 -2.34 1.18
C SER A 109 6.54 -1.73 2.08
N VAL A 110 6.34 -1.73 3.41
CA VAL A 110 7.31 -1.21 4.38
C VAL A 110 8.61 -2.02 4.30
N TYR A 111 8.51 -3.35 4.27
CA TYR A 111 9.66 -4.23 4.15
C TYR A 111 10.45 -3.99 2.85
N THR A 112 9.74 -3.84 1.72
CA THR A 112 10.35 -3.56 0.41
C THR A 112 11.09 -2.23 0.41
N ILE A 113 10.48 -1.18 0.97
CA ILE A 113 11.10 0.16 1.02
C ILE A 113 12.30 0.15 1.95
N ASN A 114 12.25 -0.60 3.04
CA ASN A 114 13.40 -0.77 3.93
C ASN A 114 14.59 -1.43 3.21
N GLN A 115 14.37 -2.25 2.17
CA GLN A 115 15.44 -2.80 1.34
C GLN A 115 15.98 -1.77 0.33
N ILE A 116 15.11 -0.94 -0.25
CA ILE A 116 15.49 0.04 -1.28
C ILE A 116 16.14 1.29 -0.67
N MET A 117 15.73 1.66 0.55
CA MET A 117 16.15 2.86 1.28
C MET A 117 16.48 2.52 2.74
N PRO A 118 17.51 1.69 3.01
CA PRO A 118 17.80 1.20 4.37
C PRO A 118 18.07 2.31 5.39
N GLU A 119 18.59 3.46 4.96
CA GLU A 119 18.83 4.64 5.79
C GLU A 119 17.55 5.27 6.36
N SER A 120 16.39 5.01 5.74
CA SER A 120 15.10 5.52 6.20
C SER A 120 14.60 4.85 7.47
N ARG A 121 15.13 3.67 7.82
CA ARG A 121 14.70 2.84 8.96
C ARG A 121 13.18 2.61 8.97
N MET A 122 12.62 2.28 7.80
CA MET A 122 11.17 2.14 7.62
C MET A 122 10.51 1.18 8.59
N LEU A 123 11.17 0.08 8.95
CA LEU A 123 10.63 -0.87 9.93
C LEU A 123 10.48 -0.24 11.32
N ASP A 124 11.43 0.59 11.74
CA ASP A 124 11.35 1.29 13.03
C ASP A 124 10.25 2.35 13.02
N LEU A 125 10.14 3.10 11.90
CA LEU A 125 9.06 4.07 11.70
C LEU A 125 7.68 3.40 11.71
N PHE A 126 7.56 2.20 11.13
CA PHE A 126 6.32 1.44 11.13
C PHE A 126 5.88 1.04 12.53
N VAL A 127 6.81 0.59 13.39
CA VAL A 127 6.48 0.28 14.79
C VAL A 127 5.91 1.51 15.50
N VAL A 128 6.58 2.67 15.37
CA VAL A 128 6.18 3.88 16.11
C VAL A 128 4.93 4.54 15.54
N GLN A 129 4.78 4.59 14.22
CA GLN A 129 3.71 5.35 13.56
C GLN A 129 2.47 4.52 13.23
N THR A 130 2.61 3.21 13.07
CA THR A 130 1.51 2.35 12.62
C THR A 130 1.13 1.35 13.70
N GLN A 131 2.08 0.56 14.21
CA GLN A 131 1.77 -0.48 15.20
C GLN A 131 1.30 0.11 16.55
N GLN A 132 2.03 1.09 17.09
CA GLN A 132 1.64 1.73 18.35
C GLN A 132 0.29 2.46 18.25
N GLU A 133 0.03 3.12 17.12
CA GLU A 133 -1.24 3.80 16.89
C GLU A 133 -2.39 2.80 16.75
N SER A 134 -2.15 1.65 16.11
CA SER A 134 -3.14 0.58 16.04
C SER A 134 -3.54 0.09 17.43
N LEU A 135 -2.55 -0.29 18.24
CA LEU A 135 -2.78 -0.77 19.62
C LEU A 135 -3.51 0.26 20.47
N ARG A 136 -3.20 1.55 20.31
CA ARG A 136 -3.86 2.65 21.00
C ARG A 136 -5.33 2.76 20.61
N LEU A 137 -5.64 2.60 19.32
CA LEU A 137 -7.00 2.71 18.81
C LEU A 137 -7.84 1.47 19.17
N ASP A 138 -7.23 0.28 19.21
CA ASP A 138 -7.90 -0.95 19.67
C ASP A 138 -8.26 -0.88 21.17
N ASP A 139 -7.33 -0.40 22.02
CA ASP A 139 -7.59 -0.17 23.45
C ASP A 139 -8.74 0.83 23.68
N SER A 140 -8.85 1.85 22.81
CA SER A 140 -9.93 2.84 22.88
C SER A 140 -11.29 2.34 22.37
N GLN A 141 -11.42 1.07 21.98
CA GLN A 141 -12.63 0.45 21.42
C GLN A 141 -13.18 1.18 20.18
N VAL A 142 -12.32 1.89 19.45
CA VAL A 142 -12.67 2.59 18.21
C VAL A 142 -12.68 1.60 17.03
N MET A 143 -11.99 0.47 17.16
CA MET A 143 -11.86 -0.53 16.11
C MET A 143 -12.83 -1.69 16.26
N ASN A 144 -13.51 -2.04 15.17
CA ASN A 144 -14.34 -3.23 15.10
C ASN A 144 -13.48 -4.52 15.12
N ALA A 145 -14.10 -5.65 15.43
CA ALA A 145 -13.43 -6.96 15.30
C ALA A 145 -13.18 -7.31 13.83
N LEU A 146 -12.09 -8.03 13.54
CA LEU A 146 -11.70 -8.42 12.17
C LEU A 146 -12.57 -9.56 11.61
N ASP A 147 -13.32 -10.26 12.45
CA ASP A 147 -14.17 -11.40 12.13
C ASP A 147 -15.68 -11.05 12.14
N SER A 148 -16.03 -9.76 12.19
CA SER A 148 -17.42 -9.33 12.18
C SER A 148 -18.13 -9.74 10.88
N GLU A 149 -19.35 -10.26 11.00
CA GLU A 149 -20.24 -10.46 9.85
C GLU A 149 -20.53 -9.12 9.17
N ILE A 150 -20.49 -9.11 7.83
CA ILE A 150 -20.70 -7.92 6.99
C ILE A 150 -21.87 -8.23 6.07
N ASP A 151 -22.98 -7.51 6.28
CA ASP A 151 -24.26 -7.75 5.63
C ASP A 151 -24.79 -6.52 4.88
N SER A 152 -24.13 -5.36 4.98
CA SER A 152 -24.56 -4.13 4.31
C SER A 152 -23.46 -3.42 3.52
N ILE A 153 -23.84 -2.64 2.50
CA ILE A 153 -22.92 -1.81 1.72
C ILE A 153 -22.21 -0.77 2.61
N SER A 154 -22.89 -0.26 3.63
CA SER A 154 -22.31 0.69 4.58
C SER A 154 -21.22 0.04 5.44
N GLU A 155 -21.39 -1.24 5.82
CA GLU A 155 -20.36 -2.01 6.51
C GLU A 155 -19.20 -2.34 5.57
N ILE A 156 -19.46 -2.72 4.32
CA ILE A 156 -18.41 -2.91 3.32
C ILE A 156 -17.54 -1.64 3.21
N ASN A 157 -18.16 -0.47 3.12
CA ASN A 157 -17.43 0.80 3.06
C ASN A 157 -16.60 1.10 4.32
N SER A 158 -17.02 0.64 5.50
CA SER A 158 -16.26 0.84 6.74
C SER A 158 -15.04 -0.07 6.83
N LEU A 159 -14.98 -1.17 6.08
CA LEU A 159 -13.79 -2.02 5.96
C LEU A 159 -12.66 -1.34 5.21
N PHE A 160 -12.99 -0.38 4.32
CA PHE A 160 -12.00 0.44 3.64
C PHE A 160 -11.44 1.56 4.51
N SER A 161 -11.80 1.60 5.80
CA SER A 161 -11.24 2.55 6.74
C SER A 161 -9.83 2.17 7.15
N PHE A 162 -9.00 3.20 7.35
CA PHE A 162 -7.64 3.07 7.85
C PHE A 162 -7.55 2.22 9.14
N THR A 163 -8.55 2.33 10.02
CA THR A 163 -8.62 1.60 11.29
C THR A 163 -8.77 0.08 11.11
N TYR A 164 -9.52 -0.37 10.10
CA TYR A 164 -9.68 -1.80 9.83
C TYR A 164 -8.37 -2.44 9.34
N TYR A 165 -7.63 -1.73 8.48
CA TYR A 165 -6.37 -2.23 7.93
C TYR A 165 -5.25 -2.31 8.96
N ILE A 166 -5.12 -1.28 9.80
CA ILE A 166 -4.05 -1.26 10.81
C ILE A 166 -4.30 -2.28 11.92
N LYS A 167 -5.55 -2.60 12.26
CA LYS A 167 -5.85 -3.69 13.20
C LYS A 167 -5.35 -5.05 12.70
N GLY A 168 -5.46 -5.30 11.39
CA GLY A 168 -4.93 -6.50 10.75
C GLY A 168 -3.40 -6.66 10.87
N ILE A 169 -2.68 -5.56 11.15
CA ILE A 169 -1.22 -5.54 11.29
C ILE A 169 -0.76 -5.95 12.71
N GLU A 170 -1.68 -6.02 13.68
CA GLU A 170 -1.37 -6.45 15.05
C GLU A 170 -1.08 -7.96 15.18
N TYR A 171 -1.57 -8.75 14.23
CA TYR A 171 -1.52 -10.21 14.22
C TYR A 171 -0.47 -10.74 13.24
#